data_AF-A0A8T5PTA3-F1
#
_entry.id   AF-A0A8T5PTA3-F1
#
_cell.length_a   1.000
_cell.length_b   1.000
_cell.length_c   1.000
_cell.angle_alpha   90.00
_cell.angle_beta   90.00
_cell.angle_gamma   90.00
#
_symmetry.space_group_name_H-M   'P 1'
#
loop_
_entity.id
_entity.type
_entity.pdbx_description
1 polymer ?
#
loop_
_entity_poly.entity_id
_entity_poly.type
_entity_poly.pdbx_seq_one_letter_code
_entity_poly.pdbx_strand_id
1 'polypeptide(L)'
;KKLTDYAKSIIKIRMQFSDVKDVVVDKDGKKTKIQEGKAVIIFDGILETDYEHRWEGKPIFYFLRTVFEKYVYTPFISGFERGVKEDTMALKNNMKAYLGLTKYA
;
A
#
# COMPACT_ATOMS: atom_id res chain seq x y z
N LYS A 1 10.06 2.13 4.13
CA LYS A 1 11.02 1.86 5.24
C LYS A 1 11.68 0.51 4.93
N LYS A 2 13.02 0.37 4.96
CA LYS A 2 13.66 -0.96 4.89
C LYS A 2 13.31 -1.67 6.20
N LEU A 3 12.49 -2.72 6.13
CA LEU A 3 12.06 -3.46 7.31
C LEU A 3 13.12 -4.50 7.71
N THR A 4 13.82 -5.09 6.72
CA THR A 4 15.06 -5.87 6.84
C THR A 4 15.77 -5.90 5.46
N ASP A 5 17.02 -6.36 5.38
CA ASP A 5 17.77 -6.47 4.11
C ASP A 5 17.18 -7.48 3.09
N TYR A 6 16.08 -8.16 3.44
CA TYR A 6 15.44 -9.21 2.63
C TYR A 6 13.98 -8.93 2.28
N ALA A 7 13.40 -7.84 2.79
CA ALA A 7 12.00 -7.50 2.56
C ALA A 7 11.85 -5.99 2.35
N LYS A 8 11.53 -5.61 1.11
CA LYS A 8 11.25 -4.22 0.75
C LYS A 8 9.75 -4.02 0.65
N SER A 9 9.21 -3.23 1.57
CA SER A 9 7.83 -2.73 1.49
C SER A 9 7.78 -1.55 0.54
N ILE A 10 6.95 -1.66 -0.50
CA ILE A 10 6.68 -0.62 -1.48
C ILE A 10 5.19 -0.32 -1.45
N ILE A 11 4.82 0.91 -1.09
CA ILE A 11 3.44 1.39 -1.20
C ILE A 11 3.35 2.23 -2.47
N LYS A 12 2.55 1.79 -3.45
CA LYS A 12 2.25 2.55 -4.66
C LYS A 12 0.89 3.21 -4.53
N ILE A 13 0.80 4.47 -4.94
CA ILE A 13 -0.45 5.24 -4.94
C ILE A 13 -0.72 5.66 -6.37
N ARG A 14 -1.90 5.32 -6.89
CA ARG A 14 -2.40 5.79 -8.19
C ARG A 14 -3.62 6.66 -7.96
N MET A 15 -3.62 7.85 -8.53
CA MET A 15 -4.72 8.81 -8.42
C MET A 15 -5.21 9.15 -9.81
N GLN A 16 -6.53 9.10 -10.00
CA GLN A 16 -7.19 9.50 -11.23
C GLN A 16 -8.30 10.48 -10.88
N PHE A 17 -8.31 11.63 -11.54
CA PHE A 17 -9.34 12.64 -11.42
C PHE A 17 -10.10 12.73 -12.74
N SER A 18 -11.43 12.68 -12.70
CA SER A 18 -12.30 12.77 -13.87
C SER A 18 -13.42 13.76 -13.63
N ASP A 19 -13.95 14.33 -14.71
CA ASP A 19 -15.05 15.32 -14.67
C ASP A 19 -14.75 16.54 -13.77
N VAL A 20 -13.47 16.96 -13.69
CA VAL A 20 -13.06 18.11 -12.86
C VAL A 20 -13.51 19.40 -13.53
N LYS A 21 -14.37 20.16 -12.85
CA LYS A 21 -14.86 21.47 -13.26
C LYS A 21 -14.64 22.50 -12.16
N ASP A 22 -14.37 23.72 -12.58
CA ASP A 22 -14.29 24.85 -11.66
C ASP A 22 -15.70 25.37 -11.35
N VAL A 23 -16.05 25.43 -10.07
CA VAL A 23 -17.31 26.01 -9.58
C VAL A 23 -17.01 27.13 -8.60
N VAL A 24 -17.78 28.21 -8.68
CA VAL A 24 -17.67 29.33 -7.74
C VAL A 24 -18.76 29.15 -6.69
N VAL A 25 -18.36 28.97 -5.44
CA VAL A 25 -19.29 28.78 -4.32
C VAL A 25 -19.18 29.98 -3.40
N ASP A 26 -20.32 30.48 -2.96
CA ASP A 26 -20.37 31.49 -1.91
C ASP A 26 -20.24 30.79 -0.55
N LYS A 27 -19.07 30.92 0.07
CA LYS A 27 -18.82 30.40 1.42
C LYS A 27 -18.58 31.60 2.32
N ASP A 28 -19.48 31.82 3.27
CA ASP A 28 -19.43 32.94 4.24
C ASP A 28 -19.37 34.34 3.58
N GLY A 29 -20.11 34.55 2.48
CA GLY A 29 -20.18 35.83 1.78
C GLY A 29 -18.99 36.11 0.85
N LYS A 30 -18.06 35.15 0.71
CA LYS A 30 -16.91 35.24 -0.20
C LYS A 30 -17.04 34.18 -1.29
N LYS A 31 -17.13 34.67 -2.53
CA LYS A 31 -17.04 33.84 -3.74
C LYS A 31 -15.67 33.16 -3.80
N THR A 32 -15.65 31.85 -3.56
CA THR A 32 -14.45 31.02 -3.61
C THR A 32 -14.56 30.08 -4.80
N LYS A 33 -13.54 30.09 -5.66
CA LYS A 33 -13.43 29.16 -6.79
C LYS A 33 -12.89 27.82 -6.26
N ILE A 34 -13.67 26.75 -6.38
CA ILE A 34 -13.29 25.39 -6.00
C ILE A 34 -13.41 24.45 -7.20
N GLN A 35 -12.77 23.28 -7.10
CA GLN A 35 -12.87 22.23 -8.11
C GLN A 35 -13.82 21.14 -7.64
N GLU A 36 -14.82 20.85 -8.46
CA GLU A 36 -15.76 19.75 -8.27
C GLU A 36 -15.46 18.68 -9.32
N GLY A 37 -15.32 17.42 -8.90
CA GLY A 37 -15.04 16.31 -9.79
C GLY A 37 -15.00 14.98 -9.05
N LYS A 38 -14.75 13.89 -9.79
CA LYS A 38 -14.60 12.55 -9.21
C LYS A 38 -13.12 12.25 -9.05
N ALA A 39 -12.75 11.72 -7.87
CA ALA A 39 -11.40 11.26 -7.58
C ALA A 39 -11.42 9.76 -7.25
N VAL A 40 -10.62 8.99 -7.98
CA VAL A 40 -10.37 7.57 -7.70
C VAL A 40 -8.93 7.43 -7.24
N ILE A 41 -8.74 6.89 -6.04
CA ILE A 41 -7.42 6.71 -5.45
C ILE A 41 -7.24 5.24 -5.08
N ILE A 42 -6.19 4.63 -5.63
CA ILE A 42 -5.85 3.22 -5.48
C ILE A 42 -4.53 3.13 -4.74
N PHE A 43 -4.50 2.30 -3.71
CA PHE A 43 -3.31 2.01 -2.92
C PHE A 43 -2.93 0.54 -3.12
N ASP A 44 -1.70 0.30 -3.57
CA ASP A 44 -1.13 -1.04 -3.63
C ASP A 44 -0.02 -1.17 -2.59
N GLY A 45 -0.12 -2.17 -1.72
CA GLY A 45 0.97 -2.60 -0.86
C GLY A 45 1.69 -3.78 -1.52
N ILE A 46 2.96 -3.60 -1.87
CA ILE A 46 3.79 -4.62 -2.51
C ILE A 46 4.91 -5.00 -1.54
N LEU A 47 5.06 -6.29 -1.30
CA LEU A 47 6.17 -6.86 -0.54
C LEU A 47 7.10 -7.56 -1.53
N GLU A 48 8.30 -7.01 -1.70
CA GLU A 48 9.35 -7.61 -2.54
C GLU A 48 10.30 -8.38 -1.63
N THR A 49 10.31 -9.71 -1.77
CA THR A 49 11.20 -10.63 -1.05
C THR A 49 12.25 -11.15 -2.03
N ASP A 50 13.41 -10.50 -2.06
CA ASP A 50 14.55 -10.98 -2.86
C ASP A 50 15.27 -12.08 -2.08
N TYR A 51 15.06 -13.34 -2.48
CA TYR A 51 15.54 -14.49 -1.72
C TYR A 51 16.35 -15.50 -2.53
N GLU A 52 16.50 -15.29 -3.83
CA GLU A 52 16.91 -16.40 -4.69
C GLU A 52 17.99 -16.01 -5.68
N HIS A 53 19.23 -15.84 -5.23
CA HIS A 53 20.41 -16.13 -6.07
C HIS A 53 21.47 -16.97 -5.32
N ARG A 54 21.21 -17.45 -4.09
CA ARG A 54 22.21 -18.21 -3.30
C ARG A 54 21.93 -19.70 -3.11
N TRP A 55 20.76 -20.20 -3.48
CA TRP A 55 20.33 -21.56 -3.12
C TRP A 55 20.46 -22.61 -4.23
N GLU A 56 20.83 -22.22 -5.45
CA GLU A 56 20.80 -23.12 -6.63
C GLU A 56 21.99 -24.09 -6.74
N GLY A 57 22.96 -24.04 -5.83
CA GLY A 57 24.25 -24.70 -6.04
C GLY A 57 24.43 -26.14 -5.52
N LYS A 58 23.68 -26.63 -4.52
CA LYS A 58 23.94 -27.99 -3.94
C LYS A 58 22.69 -28.80 -3.57
N PRO A 59 22.65 -30.12 -3.85
CA PRO A 59 21.48 -30.99 -3.62
C PRO A 59 21.00 -31.09 -2.16
N ILE A 60 21.90 -30.96 -1.18
CA ILE A 60 21.58 -31.02 0.26
C ILE A 60 20.69 -29.82 0.67
N PHE A 61 20.77 -28.71 -0.05
CA PHE A 61 19.95 -27.54 0.21
C PHE A 61 18.51 -27.70 -0.26
N TYR A 62 18.17 -28.69 -1.10
CA TYR A 62 16.79 -28.89 -1.54
C TYR A 62 15.88 -29.33 -0.39
N PHE A 63 16.34 -30.27 0.44
CA PHE A 63 15.57 -30.72 1.62
C PHE A 63 15.47 -29.62 2.70
N LEU A 64 16.58 -28.94 2.97
CA LEU A 64 16.59 -27.81 3.92
C LEU A 64 15.73 -26.66 3.42
N ARG A 65 15.73 -26.37 2.11
CA ARG A 65 14.86 -25.38 1.47
C ARG A 65 13.39 -25.70 1.72
N THR A 66 12.93 -26.92 1.48
CA THR A 66 11.52 -27.29 1.68
C THR A 66 11.08 -27.11 3.14
N VAL A 67 11.95 -27.43 4.10
CA VAL A 67 11.68 -27.22 5.53
C VAL A 67 11.69 -25.73 5.86
N PHE A 68 12.65 -24.96 5.34
CA PHE A 68 12.75 -23.52 5.61
C PHE A 68 11.60 -22.73 4.97
N GLU A 69 11.19 -23.05 3.75
CA GLU A 69 10.00 -22.51 3.07
C GLU A 69 8.74 -22.71 3.93
N LYS A 70 8.54 -23.93 4.41
CA LYS A 70 7.31 -24.30 5.12
C LYS A 70 7.24 -23.72 6.53
N TYR A 71 8.36 -23.70 7.26
CA TYR A 71 8.35 -23.38 8.70
C TYR A 71 8.90 -22.00 9.05
N VAL A 72 9.80 -21.44 8.24
CA VAL A 72 10.42 -20.13 8.53
C VAL A 72 9.86 -19.06 7.60
N TYR A 73 9.75 -19.37 6.31
CA TYR A 73 9.34 -18.41 5.29
C TYR A 73 7.86 -18.02 5.39
N THR A 74 6.98 -19.02 5.56
CA THR A 74 5.53 -18.81 5.66
C THR A 74 5.15 -17.86 6.81
N PRO A 75 5.56 -18.09 8.08
CA PRO A 75 5.24 -17.17 9.16
C PRO A 75 5.96 -15.81 9.03
N PHE A 76 7.23 -15.81 8.59
CA PHE A 76 8.02 -14.58 8.44
C PHE A 76 7.40 -13.63 7.42
N ILE A 77 7.07 -14.11 6.21
CA ILE A 77 6.41 -13.31 5.17
C ILE A 77 5.03 -12.86 5.62
N SER A 78 4.25 -13.73 6.27
CA SER A 78 2.91 -13.36 6.74
C SER A 78 2.92 -12.18 7.72
N GLY A 79 3.98 -12.04 8.52
CA GLY A 79 4.19 -10.92 9.42
C GLY A 79 4.45 -9.61 8.67
N PHE A 80 5.34 -9.64 7.67
CA PHE A 80 5.61 -8.45 6.84
C PHE A 80 4.40 -8.06 5.99
N GLU A 81 3.71 -9.03 5.39
CA GLU A 81 2.49 -8.77 4.61
C GLU A 81 1.43 -8.09 5.47
N ARG A 82 1.24 -8.56 6.72
CA ARG A 82 0.34 -7.92 7.69
C ARG A 82 0.76 -6.48 7.98
N GLY A 83 2.05 -6.23 8.22
CA GLY A 83 2.55 -4.87 8.45
C GLY A 83 2.34 -3.94 7.25
N VAL A 84 2.64 -4.40 6.03
CA VAL A 84 2.41 -3.60 4.80
C VAL A 84 0.92 -3.32 4.62
N LYS A 85 0.06 -4.29 4.90
CA LYS A 85 -1.40 -4.14 4.84
C LYS A 85 -1.90 -3.12 5.86
N GLU A 86 -1.44 -3.19 7.11
CA GLU A 86 -1.78 -2.24 8.17
C GLU A 86 -1.34 -0.82 7.81
N ASP A 87 -0.10 -0.64 7.35
CA ASP A 87 0.42 0.66 6.91
C ASP A 87 -0.40 1.24 5.74
N THR A 88 -0.72 0.40 4.75
CA THR A 88 -1.52 0.81 3.59
C THR A 88 -2.94 1.18 3.99
N MET A 89 -3.53 0.44 4.94
CA MET A 89 -4.87 0.70 5.44
C MET A 89 -4.93 1.97 6.29
N ALA A 90 -3.92 2.20 7.13
CA ALA A 90 -3.79 3.43 7.91
C ALA A 90 -3.67 4.64 6.98
N LEU A 91 -2.83 4.55 5.94
CA LEU A 91 -2.68 5.62 4.96
C LEU A 91 -3.99 5.92 4.22
N LYS A 92 -4.71 4.88 3.79
CA LYS A 92 -6.03 5.00 3.16
C LYS A 92 -7.03 5.67 4.10
N ASN A 93 -7.06 5.29 5.38
CA ASN A 93 -8.00 5.86 6.35
C ASN A 93 -7.68 7.32 6.68
N ASN A 94 -6.41 7.66 6.87
CA ASN A 94 -5.98 9.03 7.10
C ASN A 94 -6.30 9.94 5.91
N MET A 95 -6.09 9.46 4.69
CA MET A 95 -6.43 10.23 3.50
C MET A 95 -7.94 10.40 3.33
N LYS A 96 -8.75 9.37 3.64
CA LYS A 96 -10.21 9.51 3.69
C LYS A 96 -10.66 10.55 4.71
N ALA A 97 -10.08 10.54 5.92
CA ALA A 97 -10.39 11.50 6.97
C ALA A 97 -9.98 12.92 6.56
N TYR A 98 -8.78 13.09 5.99
CA TYR A 98 -8.26 14.39 5.55
C TYR A 98 -9.12 15.01 4.43
N LEU A 99 -9.53 14.21 3.45
CA LEU A 99 -10.39 14.67 2.35
C LEU A 99 -11.85 14.88 2.79
N GLY A 100 -12.17 14.68 4.07
CA GLY A 100 -13.54 14.81 4.57
C GLY A 100 -14.50 13.81 3.92
N LEU A 101 -13.99 12.70 3.36
CA LEU A 101 -14.78 11.61 2.78
C LEU A 101 -15.35 10.73 3.89
N THR A 102 -15.96 11.34 4.91
CA THR A 102 -16.86 10.65 5.83
C THR A 102 -18.12 10.35 5.04
N LYS A 103 -18.41 9.05 4.83
CA LYS A 103 -19.73 8.60 4.40
C LYS A 103 -20.75 9.31 5.28
N TYR A 104 -21.63 10.12 4.68
CA TYR A 104 -23.00 10.15 5.17
C TYR A 104 -23.46 8.68 5.10
N ALA A 105 -23.53 8.05 6.27
CA ALA A 105 -24.01 6.70 6.47
C ALA A 105 -25.53 6.68 6.36
#